data_AF-A0A6N7Q8K7-F1
#
_entry.id   AF-A0A6N7Q8K7-F1
#
_cell.length_a   1.000
_cell.length_b   1.000
_cell.length_c   1.000
_cell.angle_alpha   90.00
_cell.angle_beta   90.00
_cell.angle_gamma   90.00
#
_symmetry.space_group_name_H-M   'P 1'
#
loop_
_entity.id
_entity.type
_entity.pdbx_description
1 polymer ?
#
loop_
_entity_poly.entity_id
_entity_poly.type
_entity_poly.pdbx_seq_one_letter_code
_entity_poly.pdbx_strand_id
1 'polypeptide(L)'
;MATALRNFIEELDLAIERRREAVTMVIRTVQEVEHTIYLSTCTSMAIPMLYAQWEGCVKECFEMYIEHVSKCGAKQADMHPHMLAFAWSGQFQRLSGKGGVEGRVSFVRRILDGLSNHIIMRSDEKRINTKSNLNFDVFAELCTLLCLRCEHLTDRKRALDALVNRRNSIAHGGRSSPHTVDDVMRDAELVRELMDRVGDLVREAAEHRAYLATSLVCSEEAISQLLS
;
A
#
# COMPACT_ATOMS: atom_id res chain seq x y z
N MET A 1 -7.76 11.83 21.24
CA MET A 1 -8.03 10.74 20.28
C MET A 1 -8.79 11.24 19.05
N ALA A 2 -9.93 11.93 19.22
CA ALA A 2 -10.68 12.51 18.09
C ALA A 2 -9.85 13.49 17.22
N THR A 3 -9.04 14.36 17.84
CA THR A 3 -8.16 15.30 17.11
C THR A 3 -7.07 14.59 16.31
N ALA A 4 -6.51 13.49 16.83
CA ALA A 4 -5.43 12.76 16.15
C ALA A 4 -5.95 11.99 14.91
N LEU A 5 -7.14 11.40 15.02
CA LEU A 5 -7.83 10.77 13.89
C LEU A 5 -8.23 11.79 12.84
N ARG A 6 -8.79 12.93 13.26
CA ARG A 6 -9.14 14.03 12.35
C ARG A 6 -7.93 14.54 11.58
N ASN A 7 -6.82 14.85 12.25
CA ASN A 7 -5.61 15.33 11.59
C ASN A 7 -5.06 14.30 10.59
N PHE A 8 -5.06 13.02 10.97
CA PHE A 8 -4.66 11.93 10.09
C PHE A 8 -5.52 11.87 8.82
N ILE A 9 -6.85 11.95 8.98
CA ILE A 9 -7.80 11.98 7.87
C ILE A 9 -7.56 13.18 6.95
N GLU A 10 -7.40 14.38 7.52
CA GLU A 10 -7.13 15.60 6.75
C GLU A 10 -5.82 15.48 5.97
N GLU A 11 -4.76 14.94 6.57
CA GLU A 11 -3.50 14.67 5.88
C GLU A 11 -3.65 13.62 4.77
N LEU A 12 -4.44 12.57 5.00
CA LEU A 12 -4.68 11.50 4.03
C LEU A 12 -5.39 12.04 2.79
N ASP A 13 -6.43 12.87 2.99
CA ASP A 13 -7.17 13.49 1.89
C ASP A 13 -6.27 14.41 1.06
N LEU A 14 -5.43 15.21 1.72
CA LEU A 14 -4.44 16.04 1.03
C LEU A 14 -3.43 15.20 0.24
N ALA A 15 -3.02 14.03 0.74
CA ALA A 15 -2.14 13.13 0.01
C ALA A 15 -2.81 12.56 -1.25
N ILE A 16 -4.06 12.11 -1.16
CA ILE A 16 -4.83 11.61 -2.31
C ILE A 16 -5.02 12.72 -3.35
N GLU A 17 -5.41 13.93 -2.96
CA GLU A 17 -5.62 15.04 -3.89
C GLU A 17 -4.34 15.44 -4.64
N ARG A 18 -3.19 15.52 -3.97
CA ARG A 18 -1.89 15.75 -4.63
C ARG A 18 -1.61 14.70 -5.70
N ARG A 19 -1.97 13.43 -5.47
CA ARG A 19 -1.75 12.33 -6.42
C ARG A 19 -2.72 12.42 -7.61
N ARG A 20 -3.98 12.80 -7.37
CA ARG A 20 -4.95 13.06 -8.45
C ARG A 20 -4.48 14.17 -9.38
N GLU A 21 -3.93 15.25 -8.82
CA GLU A 21 -3.35 16.35 -9.62
C GLU A 21 -2.20 15.84 -10.49
N ALA A 22 -1.30 15.03 -9.92
CA ALA A 22 -0.20 14.43 -10.68
C ALA A 22 -0.70 13.54 -11.83
N VAL A 23 -1.71 12.69 -11.61
CA VAL A 23 -2.33 11.89 -12.68
C VAL A 23 -2.96 12.78 -13.75
N THR A 24 -3.66 13.85 -13.34
CA THR A 24 -4.26 14.82 -14.26
C THR A 24 -3.22 15.49 -15.15
N MET A 25 -2.05 15.82 -14.60
CA MET A 25 -0.96 16.39 -15.38
C MET A 25 -0.41 15.41 -16.41
N VAL A 26 -0.31 14.12 -16.08
CA VAL A 26 0.10 13.08 -17.05
C VAL A 26 -0.88 13.01 -18.23
N ILE A 27 -2.18 13.01 -17.96
CA ILE A 27 -3.22 13.00 -19.01
C ILE A 27 -3.07 14.23 -19.91
N ARG A 28 -2.99 15.42 -19.32
CA ARG A 28 -2.84 16.69 -20.07
C ARG A 28 -1.61 16.69 -20.96
N THR A 29 -0.47 16.22 -20.46
CA THR A 29 0.76 16.13 -21.27
C THR A 29 0.58 15.26 -22.50
N VAL A 30 -0.14 14.14 -22.40
CA VAL A 30 -0.41 13.26 -23.56
C VAL A 30 -1.38 13.91 -24.55
N GLN A 31 -2.43 14.57 -24.06
CA GLN A 31 -3.42 15.23 -24.91
C GLN A 31 -2.82 16.41 -25.70
N GLU A 32 -1.96 17.21 -25.07
CA GLU A 32 -1.29 18.34 -25.73
C GLU A 32 -0.42 17.93 -26.93
N VAL A 33 0.08 16.69 -26.94
CA VAL A 33 0.96 16.19 -28.01
C VAL A 33 0.25 15.25 -28.99
N GLU A 34 -1.08 15.09 -28.88
CA GLU A 34 -1.88 14.11 -29.63
C GLU A 34 -1.68 14.18 -31.15
N HIS A 35 -1.55 15.39 -31.69
CA HIS A 35 -1.38 15.61 -33.13
C HIS A 35 0.09 15.87 -33.54
N THR A 36 1.05 15.40 -32.74
CA THR A 36 2.47 15.63 -32.96
C THR A 36 3.25 14.33 -33.10
N ILE A 37 4.49 14.43 -33.59
CA ILE A 37 5.43 13.30 -33.67
C ILE A 37 5.80 12.72 -32.30
N TYR A 38 5.52 13.42 -31.20
CA TYR A 38 5.88 13.01 -29.86
C TYR A 38 4.85 12.09 -29.20
N LEU A 39 3.67 11.90 -29.79
CA LEU A 39 2.57 11.13 -29.19
C LEU A 39 3.02 9.75 -28.70
N SER A 40 3.67 8.96 -29.57
CA SER A 40 4.11 7.61 -29.23
C SER A 40 5.11 7.57 -28.07
N THR A 41 5.96 8.60 -27.96
CA THR A 41 6.91 8.72 -26.86
C THR A 41 6.18 9.07 -25.57
N CYS A 42 5.30 10.06 -25.61
CA CYS A 42 4.56 10.51 -24.44
C CYS A 42 3.58 9.46 -23.89
N THR A 43 2.88 8.70 -24.75
CA THR A 43 2.02 7.60 -24.28
C THR A 43 2.82 6.49 -23.62
N SER A 44 4.00 6.17 -24.16
CA SER A 44 4.92 5.19 -23.55
C SER A 44 5.47 5.68 -22.21
N MET A 45 5.79 6.96 -22.08
CA MET A 45 6.25 7.54 -20.82
C MET A 45 5.13 7.67 -19.77
N ALA A 46 3.88 7.89 -20.21
CA ALA A 46 2.75 8.05 -19.31
C ALA A 46 2.47 6.80 -18.49
N ILE A 47 2.60 5.60 -19.06
CA ILE A 47 2.27 4.34 -18.36
C ILE A 47 3.13 4.12 -17.11
N PRO A 48 4.48 4.17 -17.15
CA PRO A 48 5.30 4.11 -15.94
C PRO A 48 5.01 5.24 -14.94
N MET A 49 4.64 6.43 -15.41
CA MET A 49 4.27 7.55 -14.53
C MET A 49 2.96 7.28 -13.79
N LEU A 50 1.94 6.79 -14.47
CA LEU A 50 0.66 6.39 -13.86
C LEU A 50 0.86 5.27 -12.83
N TYR A 51 1.63 4.23 -13.19
CA TYR A 51 2.00 3.17 -12.25
C TYR A 51 2.75 3.73 -11.03
N ALA A 52 3.69 4.65 -11.23
CA ALA A 52 4.43 5.26 -10.12
C ALA A 52 3.52 6.07 -9.18
N GLN A 53 2.44 6.67 -9.70
CA GLN A 53 1.44 7.32 -8.85
C GLN A 53 0.63 6.30 -8.03
N TRP A 54 0.24 5.17 -8.63
CA TRP A 54 -0.39 4.06 -7.90
C TRP A 54 0.51 3.53 -6.77
N GLU A 55 1.72 3.09 -7.11
CA GLU A 55 2.66 2.52 -6.13
C GLU A 55 3.03 3.53 -5.03
N GLY A 56 3.23 4.80 -5.43
CA GLY A 56 3.51 5.88 -4.52
C GLY A 56 2.35 6.19 -3.56
N CYS A 57 1.11 6.17 -4.06
CA CYS A 57 -0.08 6.40 -3.24
C CYS A 57 -0.25 5.32 -2.17
N VAL A 58 -0.23 4.04 -2.56
CA VAL A 58 -0.35 2.93 -1.58
C VAL A 58 0.71 3.03 -0.50
N LYS A 59 1.96 3.28 -0.91
CA LYS A 59 3.07 3.44 0.03
C LYS A 59 2.84 4.58 1.01
N GLU A 60 2.50 5.76 0.50
CA GLU A 60 2.27 6.96 1.32
C GLU A 60 1.10 6.75 2.29
N CYS A 61 -0.06 6.27 1.80
CA CYS A 61 -1.24 6.03 2.63
C CYS A 61 -0.98 4.97 3.72
N PHE A 62 -0.28 3.89 3.39
CA PHE A 62 0.02 2.83 4.36
C PHE A 62 1.05 3.29 5.40
N GLU A 63 2.10 4.01 4.99
CA GLU A 63 3.08 4.59 5.92
C GLU A 63 2.42 5.61 6.86
N MET A 64 1.49 6.43 6.36
CA MET A 64 0.68 7.32 7.19
C MET A 64 -0.20 6.56 8.18
N TYR A 65 -0.86 5.47 7.74
CA TYR A 65 -1.66 4.63 8.61
C TYR A 65 -0.83 4.01 9.74
N ILE A 66 0.33 3.46 9.42
CA ILE A 66 1.26 2.90 10.39
C ILE A 66 1.71 3.96 11.39
N GLU A 67 2.00 5.17 10.94
CA GLU A 67 2.36 6.29 11.82
C GLU A 67 1.20 6.65 12.75
N HIS A 68 -0.03 6.67 12.25
CA HIS A 68 -1.23 6.88 13.06
C HIS A 68 -1.36 5.79 14.13
N VAL A 69 -1.27 4.51 13.76
CA VAL A 69 -1.33 3.36 14.67
C VAL A 69 -0.24 3.45 15.74
N SER A 70 0.99 3.79 15.34
CA SER A 70 2.11 3.97 16.26
C SER A 70 1.86 5.08 17.28
N LYS A 71 1.18 6.17 16.89
CA LYS A 71 0.82 7.28 17.78
C LYS A 71 -0.36 6.97 18.70
N CYS A 72 -1.21 6.00 18.35
CA CYS A 72 -2.31 5.57 19.22
C CYS A 72 -1.83 4.85 20.48
N GLY A 73 -0.61 4.29 20.48
CA GLY A 73 -0.01 3.68 21.66
C GLY A 73 -0.83 2.52 22.22
N ALA A 74 -1.29 1.60 21.38
CA ALA A 74 -1.98 0.42 21.88
C ALA A 74 -0.99 -0.53 22.59
N LYS A 75 -1.49 -1.30 23.57
CA LYS A 75 -0.70 -2.39 24.17
C LYS A 75 -0.54 -3.48 23.14
N GLN A 76 0.62 -4.13 23.10
CA GLN A 76 0.86 -5.21 22.14
C GLN A 76 -0.11 -6.37 22.33
N ALA A 77 -0.52 -6.65 23.57
CA ALA A 77 -1.53 -7.67 23.88
C ALA A 77 -2.91 -7.39 23.25
N ASP A 78 -3.22 -6.13 22.94
CA ASP A 78 -4.51 -5.72 22.35
C ASP A 78 -4.45 -5.65 20.82
N MET A 79 -3.26 -5.76 20.22
CA MET A 79 -3.05 -5.62 18.78
C MET A 79 -3.48 -6.87 18.01
N HIS A 80 -3.99 -6.66 16.81
CA HIS A 80 -4.28 -7.75 15.89
C HIS A 80 -2.97 -8.49 15.50
N PRO A 81 -2.95 -9.84 15.43
CA PRO A 81 -1.74 -10.61 15.11
C PRO A 81 -1.04 -10.20 13.82
N HIS A 82 -1.80 -9.88 12.76
CA HIS A 82 -1.23 -9.36 11.51
C HIS A 82 -0.45 -8.05 11.71
N MET A 83 -1.01 -7.08 12.45
CA MET A 83 -0.33 -5.83 12.72
C MET A 83 0.91 -6.01 13.60
N LEU A 84 0.87 -6.93 14.57
CA LEU A 84 2.08 -7.30 15.33
C LEU A 84 3.13 -7.94 14.42
N ALA A 85 2.71 -8.82 13.50
CA ALA A 85 3.60 -9.45 12.54
C ALA A 85 4.27 -8.42 11.62
N PHE A 86 3.51 -7.40 11.19
CA PHE A 86 4.05 -6.25 10.46
C PHE A 86 5.14 -5.55 11.26
N ALA A 87 4.80 -5.13 12.49
CA ALA A 87 5.68 -4.36 13.36
C ALA A 87 6.98 -5.11 13.72
N TRP A 88 6.96 -6.43 13.66
CA TRP A 88 8.11 -7.29 13.98
C TRP A 88 8.80 -7.87 12.75
N SER A 89 8.40 -7.48 11.53
CA SER A 89 8.95 -7.97 10.26
C SER A 89 10.47 -7.95 10.20
N GLY A 90 11.12 -6.87 10.66
CA GLY A 90 12.58 -6.76 10.72
C GLY A 90 13.25 -7.82 11.63
N GLN A 91 12.58 -8.26 12.70
CA GLN A 91 13.10 -9.34 13.54
C GLN A 91 12.94 -10.71 12.89
N PHE A 92 11.82 -10.95 12.20
CA PHE A 92 11.62 -12.19 11.44
C PHE A 92 12.69 -12.34 10.35
N GLN A 93 13.05 -11.26 9.66
CA GLN A 93 14.15 -11.27 8.68
C GLN A 93 15.50 -11.62 9.32
N ARG A 94 15.78 -11.11 10.52
CA ARG A 94 17.01 -11.45 11.27
C ARG A 94 17.05 -12.92 11.68
N LEU A 95 15.89 -13.51 11.99
CA LEU A 95 15.76 -14.94 12.29
C LEU A 95 15.95 -15.83 11.06
N SER A 96 15.46 -15.42 9.89
CA SER A 96 15.62 -16.18 8.64
C SER A 96 17.04 -16.14 8.06
N GLY A 97 17.91 -15.25 8.56
CA GLY A 97 19.30 -15.11 8.12
C GLY A 97 20.32 -15.87 8.98
N LYS A 98 21.57 -15.37 9.04
CA LYS A 98 22.64 -15.85 9.96
C LYS A 98 22.39 -15.47 11.43
N GLY A 99 21.12 -15.35 11.83
CA GLY A 99 20.72 -15.05 13.19
C GLY A 99 21.11 -16.22 14.09
N GLY A 100 22.35 -16.21 14.58
CA GLY A 100 22.85 -17.20 15.51
C GLY A 100 22.06 -17.18 16.83
N VAL A 101 22.68 -17.68 17.90
CA VAL A 101 22.05 -17.68 19.23
C VAL A 101 21.56 -16.27 19.63
N GLU A 102 22.31 -15.22 19.31
CA GLU A 102 21.95 -13.83 19.63
C GLU A 102 20.67 -13.35 18.94
N GLY A 103 20.44 -13.74 17.68
CA GLY A 103 19.22 -13.38 16.94
C GLY A 103 17.98 -13.95 17.65
N ARG A 104 18.05 -15.25 17.99
CA ARG A 104 17.00 -15.97 18.73
C ARG A 104 16.75 -15.38 20.11
N VAL A 105 17.81 -15.10 20.88
CA VAL A 105 17.69 -14.46 22.20
C VAL A 105 17.08 -13.06 22.10
N SER A 106 17.46 -12.26 21.11
CA SER A 106 16.90 -10.92 20.89
C SER A 106 15.41 -10.95 20.56
N PHE A 107 14.97 -11.96 19.79
CA PHE A 107 13.57 -12.17 19.47
C PHE A 107 12.75 -12.58 20.70
N VAL A 108 13.25 -13.54 21.49
CA VAL A 108 12.58 -13.96 22.74
C VAL A 108 12.47 -12.79 23.72
N ARG A 109 13.53 -11.97 23.89
CA ARG A 109 13.45 -10.77 24.74
C ARG A 109 12.36 -9.81 24.29
N ARG A 110 12.23 -9.54 22.97
CA ARG A 110 11.17 -8.66 22.45
C ARG A 110 9.77 -9.21 22.74
N ILE A 111 9.57 -10.52 22.64
CA ILE A 111 8.29 -11.15 23.02
C ILE A 111 8.00 -10.92 24.50
N LEU A 112 8.97 -11.25 25.37
CA LEU A 112 8.80 -11.12 26.82
C LEU A 112 8.57 -9.67 27.25
N ASP A 113 9.31 -8.73 26.67
CA ASP A 113 9.13 -7.30 26.89
C ASP A 113 7.78 -6.83 26.32
N GLY A 114 7.31 -7.42 25.22
CA GLY A 114 6.10 -7.02 24.51
C GLY A 114 4.80 -7.27 25.28
N LEU A 115 4.74 -8.35 26.07
CA LEU A 115 3.51 -8.83 26.72
C LEU A 115 2.82 -7.80 27.63
N SER A 116 3.56 -6.85 28.19
CA SER A 116 3.01 -5.80 29.08
C SER A 116 3.18 -4.37 28.55
N ASN A 117 3.84 -4.21 27.40
CA ASN A 117 4.25 -2.90 26.88
C ASN A 117 3.40 -2.44 25.69
N HIS A 118 3.55 -1.15 25.38
CA HIS A 118 2.94 -0.53 24.21
C HIS A 118 3.69 -0.96 22.95
N ILE A 119 3.02 -0.96 21.80
CA ILE A 119 3.70 -1.21 20.53
C ILE A 119 4.68 -0.07 20.23
N ILE A 120 5.93 -0.42 19.92
CA ILE A 120 6.95 0.52 19.48
C ILE A 120 7.43 0.02 18.11
N MET A 121 7.16 0.81 17.08
CA MET A 121 7.65 0.59 15.72
C MET A 121 8.82 1.53 15.46
N ARG A 122 9.98 0.99 15.11
CA ARG A 122 11.13 1.80 14.70
C ARG A 122 10.94 2.38 13.30
N SER A 123 11.66 3.44 12.97
CA SER A 123 11.49 4.15 11.68
C SER A 123 11.70 3.25 10.45
N ASP A 124 12.57 2.25 10.54
CA ASP A 124 12.79 1.23 9.50
C ASP A 124 11.64 0.21 9.42
N GLU A 125 11.05 -0.15 10.56
CA GLU A 125 9.90 -1.06 10.67
C GLU A 125 8.60 -0.41 10.14
N LYS A 126 8.56 0.91 9.98
CA LYS A 126 7.39 1.64 9.46
C LYS A 126 7.32 1.71 7.93
N ARG A 127 8.36 1.27 7.21
CA ARG A 127 8.44 1.41 5.75
C ARG A 127 7.69 0.30 5.04
N ILE A 128 6.99 0.66 3.97
CA ILE A 128 6.32 -0.32 3.10
C ILE A 128 7.27 -0.79 2.01
N ASN A 129 7.39 -2.11 1.89
CA ASN A 129 8.12 -2.75 0.81
C ASN A 129 7.15 -3.31 -0.23
N THR A 130 7.03 -2.60 -1.35
CA THR A 130 6.19 -2.98 -2.50
C THR A 130 6.87 -4.00 -3.42
N LYS A 131 8.04 -4.52 -3.05
CA LYS A 131 8.86 -5.44 -3.86
C LYS A 131 9.21 -4.85 -5.25
N SER A 132 9.18 -3.50 -5.37
CA SER A 132 9.35 -2.73 -6.62
C SER A 132 8.38 -3.11 -7.75
N ASN A 133 7.28 -3.80 -7.40
CA ASN A 133 6.32 -4.38 -8.31
C ASN A 133 4.97 -4.59 -7.59
N LEU A 134 4.22 -3.50 -7.40
CA LEU A 134 2.94 -3.51 -6.69
C LEU A 134 1.79 -4.00 -7.57
N ASN A 135 1.83 -5.29 -7.89
CA ASN A 135 0.68 -6.01 -8.46
C ASN A 135 -0.41 -6.23 -7.40
N PHE A 136 -1.56 -6.77 -7.79
CA PHE A 136 -2.67 -6.95 -6.86
C PHE A 136 -2.34 -7.88 -5.70
N ASP A 137 -1.60 -8.96 -5.94
CA ASP A 137 -1.27 -9.94 -4.89
C ASP A 137 -0.34 -9.33 -3.82
N VAL A 138 0.64 -8.52 -4.23
CA VAL A 138 1.50 -7.77 -3.30
C VAL A 138 0.68 -6.73 -2.53
N PHE A 139 -0.24 -6.04 -3.21
CA PHE A 139 -1.16 -5.10 -2.55
C PHE A 139 -2.05 -5.81 -1.51
N ALA A 140 -2.66 -6.94 -1.85
CA ALA A 140 -3.52 -7.71 -0.96
C ALA A 140 -2.75 -8.30 0.24
N GLU A 141 -1.51 -8.74 0.04
CA GLU A 141 -0.60 -9.20 1.10
C GLU A 141 -0.33 -8.06 2.10
N LEU A 142 -0.01 -6.86 1.61
CA LEU A 142 0.19 -5.68 2.45
C LEU A 142 -1.09 -5.27 3.20
N CYS A 143 -2.24 -5.27 2.51
CA CYS A 143 -3.53 -5.02 3.14
C CYS A 143 -3.81 -5.99 4.29
N THR A 144 -3.64 -7.29 4.05
CA THR A 144 -3.84 -8.34 5.06
C THR A 144 -2.94 -8.11 6.27
N LEU A 145 -1.65 -7.84 6.01
CA LEU A 145 -0.65 -7.60 7.05
C LEU A 145 -0.97 -6.36 7.90
N LEU A 146 -1.59 -5.34 7.30
CA LEU A 146 -1.99 -4.10 7.95
C LEU A 146 -3.43 -4.09 8.46
N CYS A 147 -4.14 -5.23 8.42
CA CYS A 147 -5.54 -5.34 8.84
C CYS A 147 -6.48 -4.43 8.02
N LEU A 148 -6.20 -4.30 6.73
CA LEU A 148 -6.99 -3.53 5.77
C LEU A 148 -7.80 -4.48 4.87
N ARG A 149 -9.09 -4.19 4.71
CA ARG A 149 -10.03 -5.04 3.97
C ARG A 149 -10.15 -4.61 2.52
N CYS A 150 -9.48 -5.34 1.62
CA CYS A 150 -9.40 -5.01 0.20
C CYS A 150 -10.24 -5.92 -0.72
N GLU A 151 -11.14 -6.72 -0.17
CA GLU A 151 -11.95 -7.71 -0.91
C GLU A 151 -12.78 -7.03 -2.03
N HIS A 152 -13.26 -5.81 -1.76
CA HIS A 152 -14.03 -5.01 -2.71
C HIS A 152 -13.20 -4.45 -3.89
N LEU A 153 -11.86 -4.57 -3.87
CA LEU A 153 -10.98 -4.20 -4.98
C LEU A 153 -10.58 -5.38 -5.89
N THR A 154 -11.01 -6.61 -5.56
CA THR A 154 -10.64 -7.82 -6.33
C THR A 154 -11.10 -7.77 -7.80
N ASP A 155 -12.17 -7.01 -8.07
CA ASP A 155 -12.66 -6.74 -9.43
C ASP A 155 -11.65 -5.98 -10.30
N ARG A 156 -10.71 -5.26 -9.69
CA ARG A 156 -9.65 -4.50 -10.37
C ARG A 156 -8.34 -5.24 -10.52
N LYS A 157 -8.19 -6.45 -9.96
CA LYS A 157 -6.96 -7.27 -10.05
C LYS A 157 -6.41 -7.34 -11.46
N ARG A 158 -7.23 -7.77 -12.42
CA ARG A 158 -6.80 -7.95 -13.82
C ARG A 158 -6.33 -6.64 -14.45
N ALA A 159 -7.01 -5.54 -14.18
CA ALA A 159 -6.68 -4.24 -14.76
C ALA A 159 -5.37 -3.69 -14.18
N LEU A 160 -5.20 -3.79 -12.86
CA LEU A 160 -3.97 -3.40 -12.17
C LEU A 160 -2.78 -4.24 -12.65
N ASP A 161 -2.90 -5.57 -12.67
CA ASP A 161 -1.82 -6.45 -13.11
C ASP A 161 -1.44 -6.18 -14.57
N ALA A 162 -2.41 -5.85 -15.42
CA ALA A 162 -2.14 -5.44 -16.79
C ALA A 162 -1.34 -4.12 -16.88
N LEU A 163 -1.66 -3.13 -16.05
CA LEU A 163 -0.88 -1.88 -15.94
C LEU A 163 0.55 -2.16 -15.48
N VAL A 164 0.72 -2.97 -14.44
CA VAL A 164 2.04 -3.38 -13.92
C VAL A 164 2.87 -4.06 -15.01
N ASN A 165 2.25 -5.00 -15.74
CA ASN A 165 2.92 -5.71 -16.84
C ASN A 165 3.32 -4.77 -17.98
N ARG A 166 2.47 -3.81 -18.37
CA ARG A 166 2.82 -2.79 -19.38
C ARG A 166 3.99 -1.93 -18.90
N ARG A 167 3.96 -1.44 -17.66
CA ARG A 167 5.08 -0.69 -17.06
C ARG A 167 6.38 -1.47 -17.11
N ASN A 168 6.36 -2.73 -16.71
CA ASN A 168 7.55 -3.58 -16.70
C ASN A 168 8.09 -3.81 -18.13
N SER A 169 7.21 -4.05 -19.10
CA SER A 169 7.60 -4.17 -20.50
C SER A 169 8.29 -2.90 -21.00
N ILE A 170 7.74 -1.72 -20.73
CA ILE A 170 8.31 -0.43 -21.18
C ILE A 170 9.66 -0.18 -20.50
N ALA A 171 9.75 -0.34 -19.17
CA ALA A 171 10.95 -0.05 -18.40
C ALA A 171 12.14 -0.97 -18.76
N HIS A 172 11.88 -2.21 -19.17
CA HIS A 172 12.90 -3.18 -19.56
C HIS A 172 13.16 -3.25 -21.07
N GLY A 173 12.64 -2.30 -21.85
CA GLY A 173 12.87 -2.23 -23.31
C GLY A 173 12.20 -3.36 -24.10
N GLY A 174 11.14 -3.96 -23.54
CA GLY A 174 10.32 -4.95 -24.22
C GLY A 174 9.66 -4.38 -25.48
N ARG A 175 9.37 -5.25 -26.45
CA ARG A 175 8.60 -4.88 -27.64
C ARG A 175 7.12 -4.70 -27.25
N SER A 176 6.74 -3.52 -26.78
CA SER A 176 5.33 -3.15 -26.62
C SER A 176 4.76 -2.62 -27.94
N SER A 177 3.51 -2.95 -28.23
CA SER A 177 2.75 -2.24 -29.26
C SER A 177 2.65 -0.76 -28.89
N PRO A 178 2.61 0.16 -29.87
CA PRO A 178 2.35 1.56 -29.60
C PRO A 178 1.09 1.73 -28.73
N HIS A 179 1.18 2.58 -27.71
CA HIS A 179 0.07 2.86 -26.81
C HIS A 179 -0.73 4.06 -27.33
N THR A 180 -2.05 3.96 -27.25
CA THR A 180 -2.97 5.02 -27.68
C THR A 180 -3.24 6.00 -26.54
N VAL A 181 -3.82 7.17 -26.87
CA VAL A 181 -4.35 8.10 -25.86
C VAL A 181 -5.41 7.42 -25.00
N ASP A 182 -6.29 6.62 -25.61
CA ASP A 182 -7.33 5.87 -24.90
C ASP A 182 -6.77 4.87 -23.88
N ASP A 183 -5.64 4.23 -24.19
CA ASP A 183 -4.98 3.34 -23.24
C ASP A 183 -4.46 4.11 -22.01
N VAL A 184 -3.86 5.29 -22.24
CA VAL A 184 -3.40 6.16 -21.14
C VAL A 184 -4.58 6.65 -20.31
N MET A 185 -5.68 7.07 -20.95
CA MET A 185 -6.88 7.54 -20.24
C MET A 185 -7.52 6.44 -19.41
N ARG A 186 -7.60 5.21 -19.96
CA ARG A 186 -8.11 4.04 -19.23
C ARG A 186 -7.26 3.72 -18.01
N ASP A 187 -5.94 3.74 -18.16
CA ASP A 187 -5.00 3.49 -17.06
C ASP A 187 -5.05 4.60 -16.02
N ALA A 188 -5.20 5.85 -16.44
CA ALA A 188 -5.30 6.98 -15.53
C ALA A 188 -6.59 6.94 -14.71
N GLU A 189 -7.72 6.57 -15.32
CA GLU A 189 -8.99 6.40 -14.60
C GLU A 189 -8.91 5.25 -13.60
N LEU A 190 -8.33 4.11 -14.01
CA LEU A 190 -8.06 2.99 -13.10
C LEU A 190 -7.23 3.45 -11.90
N VAL A 191 -6.14 4.18 -12.13
CA VAL A 191 -5.26 4.65 -11.06
C VAL A 191 -5.99 5.62 -10.12
N ARG A 192 -6.80 6.54 -10.64
CA ARG A 192 -7.61 7.45 -9.82
C ARG A 192 -8.62 6.69 -8.97
N GLU A 193 -9.35 5.75 -9.55
CA GLU A 193 -10.32 4.92 -8.84
C GLU A 193 -9.64 4.13 -7.71
N LEU A 194 -8.48 3.53 -7.99
CA LEU A 194 -7.74 2.75 -7.01
C LEU A 194 -7.19 3.62 -5.87
N MET A 195 -6.73 4.85 -6.16
CA MET A 195 -6.28 5.80 -5.13
C MET A 195 -7.41 6.13 -4.16
N ASP A 196 -8.61 6.39 -4.68
CA ASP A 196 -9.78 6.74 -3.87
C ASP A 196 -10.16 5.59 -2.96
N ARG A 197 -10.26 4.37 -3.53
CA ARG A 197 -10.57 3.16 -2.78
C ARG A 197 -9.53 2.84 -1.71
N VAL A 198 -8.24 3.11 -1.97
CA VAL A 198 -7.18 2.95 -0.96
C VAL A 198 -7.32 3.98 0.16
N GLY A 199 -7.63 5.23 -0.17
CA GLY A 199 -7.92 6.27 0.81
C GLY A 199 -9.08 5.87 1.74
N ASP A 200 -10.19 5.42 1.17
CA ASP A 200 -11.36 4.96 1.91
C ASP A 200 -11.04 3.76 2.82
N LEU A 201 -10.32 2.77 2.27
CA LEU A 201 -9.90 1.58 3.02
C LEU A 201 -9.01 1.92 4.23
N VAL A 202 -8.09 2.86 4.06
CA VAL A 202 -7.20 3.30 5.15
C VAL A 202 -7.96 4.13 6.19
N ARG A 203 -8.86 5.01 5.74
CA ARG A 203 -9.76 5.80 6.60
C ARG A 203 -10.63 4.88 7.46
N GLU A 204 -11.33 3.95 6.84
CA GLU A 204 -12.23 3.01 7.51
C GLU A 204 -11.47 2.20 8.58
N ALA A 205 -10.28 1.69 8.23
CA ALA A 205 -9.46 0.92 9.16
C ALA A 205 -8.96 1.75 10.36
N ALA A 206 -8.71 3.05 10.19
CA ALA A 206 -8.32 3.94 11.27
C ALA A 206 -9.52 4.27 12.19
N GLU A 207 -10.67 4.58 11.61
CA GLU A 207 -11.91 4.89 12.33
C GLU A 207 -12.37 3.71 13.20
N HIS A 208 -12.33 2.50 12.65
CA HIS A 208 -12.75 1.27 13.34
C HIS A 208 -11.64 0.59 14.13
N ARG A 209 -10.43 1.17 14.16
CA ARG A 209 -9.24 0.62 14.82
C ARG A 209 -9.00 -0.84 14.47
N ALA A 210 -9.02 -1.16 13.18
CA ALA A 210 -8.86 -2.53 12.66
C ALA A 210 -7.55 -3.20 13.13
N TYR A 211 -6.56 -2.42 13.52
CA TYR A 211 -5.30 -2.87 14.12
C TYR A 211 -5.43 -3.49 15.52
N LEU A 212 -6.60 -3.46 16.16
CA LEU A 212 -6.87 -4.08 17.46
C LEU A 212 -7.59 -5.43 17.29
N ALA A 213 -7.23 -6.42 18.10
CA ALA A 213 -7.82 -7.76 18.08
C ALA A 213 -9.32 -7.78 18.42
N THR A 214 -9.80 -6.77 19.17
CA THR A 214 -11.21 -6.62 19.54
C THR A 214 -12.07 -5.96 18.46
N SER A 215 -11.47 -5.50 17.35
CA SER A 215 -12.22 -4.88 16.27
C SER A 215 -13.08 -5.92 15.56
N LEU A 216 -14.40 -5.69 15.52
CA LEU A 216 -15.38 -6.52 14.83
C LEU A 216 -15.13 -6.62 13.32
N VAL A 217 -14.24 -5.77 12.77
CA VAL A 217 -13.86 -5.75 11.36
C VAL A 217 -12.93 -6.92 11.00
N CYS A 218 -12.26 -7.54 11.99
CA CYS A 218 -11.27 -8.60 11.78
C CYS A 218 -11.64 -9.96 12.42
N SER A 219 -12.91 -10.21 12.77
CA SER A 219 -13.32 -11.52 13.29
C SER A 219 -12.97 -12.64 12.31
N GLU A 220 -12.34 -13.71 12.81
CA GLU A 220 -11.56 -14.75 12.13
C GLU A 220 -12.19 -15.46 10.91
N GLU A 221 -13.46 -15.23 10.58
CA GLU A 221 -14.19 -15.92 9.51
C GLU A 221 -13.84 -15.45 8.08
N ALA A 222 -13.26 -14.25 7.91
CA ALA A 222 -12.92 -13.72 6.58
C ALA A 222 -11.54 -14.15 6.05
N ILE A 223 -10.62 -14.56 6.93
CA ILE A 223 -9.19 -14.71 6.58
C ILE A 223 -8.90 -16.10 5.98
N SER A 224 -9.67 -17.13 6.36
CA SER A 224 -9.46 -18.50 5.86
C SER A 224 -9.82 -18.71 4.39
N GLN A 225 -10.51 -17.77 3.73
CA GLN A 225 -10.93 -17.89 2.32
C GLN A 225 -9.94 -17.26 1.33
N LEU A 226 -8.92 -16.54 1.79
CA LEU A 226 -7.95 -15.86 0.92
C LEU A 226 -6.70 -16.69 0.59
N LEU A 227 -6.51 -17.84 1.25
CA LEU A 227 -5.35 -18.72 1.08
C LEU A 227 -5.69 -20.14 0.58
N SER A 228 -6.94 -20.36 0.16
CA SER A 228 -7.40 -21.59 -0.50
C SER A 228 -7.69 -21.34 -1.97
#